data_AF-A0A2K3NZX4-F1
#
_entry.id   AF-A0A2K3NZX4-F1
#
_cell.length_a   1.000
_cell.length_b   1.000
_cell.length_c   1.000
_cell.angle_alpha   90.00
_cell.angle_beta   90.00
_cell.angle_gamma   90.00
#
_symmetry.space_group_name_H-M   'P 1'
#
loop_
_entity.id
_entity.type
_entity.pdbx_description
1 polymer ?
#
loop_
_entity_poly.entity_id
_entity_poly.type
_entity_poly.pdbx_seq_one_letter_code
_entity_poly.pdbx_strand_id
1 'polypeptide(L)'
;MSLYVKLRFILKVVSAAAWVIVLSVSYAYTWDNPPGFAQTIKSWFGSNSSAPSLFILAVVVYLSPNMLAAIFFMFPFIRRYLERSNYRIVMLMMWWSQPRLYVGRGMHESSFSLFKYTVFWVLLLFTKLAFSYYIEIKPLVGPTKAIMRVKISTFQWHEFFPHARNNIGVVVVLWAPIILVYFMDTQIWYAIFSTLFGGIYGAFRRLGEIRTLGMLRSRFQSLPGAFNASLIPEETTDEPRKKGLKATLSRRFTEIPSNKGKKAARFAQLWNQIITSFREEDLICDREMDLLLVPYWADTQLDLIQWPPFLLASKIPIALDMAKDSSGKDRELTKRIEADNYMSCAVRECYASFKSIIMHLVRGEREKPFIEYMFREVDNHIEAGNLINEFKMSALPSLYGQFVELIKYLLENNQKDRDQVVILFQDMLEVVTRDIMMEEQDQIFSLIDSNHGGVGHEGMFPLDPEPQHQLFASEGAIRFPIEPATAAWTEKIKRLHLLLTTKESAMDVPSNLEARRRISFFSNSLFMDMPLAPKVRNMLSFSVLTPYYTEEVLFSLYDLDSPNEDGVSILFYLQKIYPDEWNNFLERVKCTSEEELKANESEELEEELRLWASYRGQTLTRT
;
A
#
# COMPACT_ATOMS: atom_id res chain seq x y z
N MET A 1 -28.14 -7.54 -27.50
CA MET A 1 -28.64 -6.14 -27.53
C MET A 1 -30.16 -6.15 -27.36
N SER A 2 -30.69 -5.45 -26.35
CA SER A 2 -32.13 -5.42 -26.03
C SER A 2 -33.00 -4.88 -27.20
N LEU A 3 -34.23 -5.39 -27.35
CA LEU A 3 -35.20 -4.95 -28.38
C LEU A 3 -35.43 -3.43 -28.37
N TYR A 4 -35.49 -2.82 -27.19
CA TYR A 4 -35.66 -1.38 -27.03
C TYR A 4 -34.49 -0.57 -27.60
N VAL A 5 -33.29 -1.14 -27.58
CA VAL A 5 -32.09 -0.49 -28.13
C VAL A 5 -32.10 -0.56 -29.66
N LYS A 6 -32.49 -1.72 -30.23
CA LYS A 6 -32.65 -1.88 -31.69
C LYS A 6 -33.71 -0.93 -32.25
N LEU A 7 -34.86 -0.84 -31.58
CA LEU A 7 -35.95 0.08 -31.95
C LEU A 7 -35.48 1.54 -32.00
N ARG A 8 -34.71 1.98 -31.01
CA ARG A 8 -34.15 3.34 -30.98
C ARG A 8 -33.25 3.62 -32.17
N PHE A 9 -32.36 2.69 -32.54
CA PHE A 9 -31.46 2.89 -33.67
C PHE A 9 -32.23 3.00 -34.99
N ILE A 10 -33.24 2.15 -35.19
CA ILE A 10 -34.12 2.22 -36.37
C ILE A 10 -34.82 3.58 -36.44
N LEU A 11 -35.41 4.04 -35.33
CA LEU A 11 -36.08 5.36 -35.28
C LEU A 11 -35.12 6.52 -35.52
N LYS A 12 -33.87 6.45 -35.05
CA LYS A 12 -32.86 7.48 -35.34
C LYS A 12 -32.50 7.53 -36.83
N VAL A 13 -32.43 6.39 -37.51
CA VAL A 13 -32.19 6.33 -38.97
C VAL A 13 -33.36 6.93 -39.73
N VAL A 14 -34.60 6.55 -39.37
CA VAL A 14 -35.82 7.11 -40.00
C VAL A 14 -35.89 8.63 -39.78
N SER A 15 -35.62 9.10 -38.55
CA SER A 15 -35.58 10.53 -38.24
C SER A 15 -34.49 11.26 -39.02
N ALA A 16 -33.30 10.68 -39.18
CA ALA A 16 -32.23 11.27 -39.99
C ALA A 16 -32.63 11.38 -41.46
N ALA A 17 -33.24 10.34 -42.04
CA ALA A 17 -33.74 10.37 -43.42
C ALA A 17 -34.82 11.44 -43.61
N ALA A 18 -35.75 11.57 -42.65
CA ALA A 18 -36.77 12.62 -42.67
C ALA A 18 -36.13 14.02 -42.65
N TRP A 19 -35.12 14.25 -41.80
CA TRP A 19 -34.41 15.53 -41.73
C TRP A 19 -33.60 15.85 -42.99
N VAL A 20 -33.01 14.85 -43.66
CA VAL A 20 -32.35 15.04 -44.97
C VAL A 20 -33.34 15.57 -45.99
N ILE A 21 -34.55 15.01 -46.04
CA ILE A 21 -35.61 15.45 -46.95
C ILE A 21 -36.06 16.88 -46.58
N VAL A 22 -36.39 17.12 -45.31
CA VAL A 22 -36.88 18.44 -44.84
C VAL A 22 -35.86 19.55 -45.07
N LEU A 23 -34.58 19.32 -44.77
CA LEU A 23 -33.52 20.32 -44.97
C LEU A 23 -33.24 20.55 -46.47
N SER A 24 -33.27 19.50 -47.29
CA SER A 24 -33.06 19.63 -48.74
C SER A 24 -34.20 20.41 -49.41
N VAL A 25 -35.45 20.11 -49.03
CA VAL A 25 -36.65 20.80 -49.55
C VAL A 25 -36.65 22.26 -49.10
N SER A 26 -36.45 22.52 -47.80
CA SER A 26 -36.41 23.90 -47.28
C SER A 26 -35.25 24.72 -47.86
N TYR A 27 -34.09 24.10 -48.13
CA TYR A 27 -32.98 24.75 -48.83
C TYR A 27 -33.34 25.08 -50.29
N ALA A 28 -33.96 24.16 -51.02
CA ALA A 28 -34.40 24.40 -52.40
C ALA A 28 -35.40 25.57 -52.51
N TYR A 29 -36.24 25.76 -51.49
CA TYR A 29 -37.17 26.89 -51.38
C TYR A 29 -36.49 28.27 -51.20
N THR A 30 -35.23 28.30 -50.74
CA THR A 30 -34.47 29.56 -50.62
C THR A 30 -33.89 30.06 -51.95
N TRP A 31 -33.94 29.25 -53.02
CA TRP A 31 -33.37 29.61 -54.31
C TRP A 31 -34.40 30.32 -55.18
N ASP A 32 -34.06 31.53 -55.63
CA ASP A 32 -34.88 32.28 -56.59
C ASP A 32 -34.94 31.59 -57.97
N ASN A 33 -33.83 31.04 -58.48
CA ASN A 33 -33.72 30.27 -59.75
C ASN A 33 -33.03 28.89 -59.57
N PRO A 34 -33.73 27.81 -59.15
CA PRO A 34 -33.12 26.50 -58.92
C PRO A 34 -32.84 25.70 -60.21
N PRO A 35 -31.80 24.86 -60.27
CA PRO A 35 -31.59 23.88 -61.35
C PRO A 35 -32.67 22.77 -61.35
N GLY A 36 -32.88 22.12 -62.51
CA GLY A 36 -34.10 21.35 -62.85
C GLY A 36 -34.67 20.40 -61.78
N PHE A 37 -33.84 19.67 -61.03
CA PHE A 37 -34.30 18.79 -59.95
C PHE A 37 -34.91 19.55 -58.75
N ALA A 38 -34.33 20.70 -58.40
CA ALA A 38 -34.82 21.56 -57.33
C ALA A 38 -36.10 22.33 -57.74
N GLN A 39 -36.32 22.55 -59.04
CA GLN A 39 -37.56 23.09 -59.59
C GLN A 39 -38.74 22.11 -59.42
N THR A 40 -38.52 20.81 -59.63
CA THR A 40 -39.52 19.75 -59.41
C THR A 40 -39.95 19.64 -57.94
N ILE A 41 -39.01 19.85 -57.02
CA ILE A 41 -39.29 19.84 -55.57
C ILE A 41 -40.09 21.10 -55.17
N LYS A 42 -39.75 22.26 -55.73
CA LYS A 42 -40.43 23.54 -55.50
C LYS A 42 -41.87 23.54 -56.05
N SER A 43 -42.14 22.79 -57.12
CA SER A 43 -43.50 22.69 -57.70
C SER A 43 -44.43 21.76 -56.90
N TRP A 44 -43.91 20.76 -56.20
CA TRP A 44 -44.71 19.84 -55.37
C TRP A 44 -45.31 20.46 -54.10
N PHE A 45 -44.73 21.54 -53.58
CA PHE A 45 -45.11 22.12 -52.29
C PHE A 45 -45.71 23.55 -52.38
N GLY A 46 -45.96 24.07 -53.59
CA GLY A 46 -46.64 25.34 -53.84
C GLY A 46 -45.71 26.55 -54.03
N SER A 47 -46.13 27.48 -54.91
CA SER A 47 -45.27 28.49 -55.55
C SER A 47 -45.32 29.90 -54.94
N ASN A 48 -45.53 30.07 -53.64
CA ASN A 48 -45.63 31.41 -53.05
C ASN A 48 -44.45 31.75 -52.12
N SER A 49 -43.66 32.74 -52.58
CA SER A 49 -42.60 33.51 -51.89
C SER A 49 -41.41 32.72 -51.32
N SER A 50 -40.19 33.11 -51.73
CA SER A 50 -38.94 32.66 -51.11
C SER A 50 -38.94 33.11 -49.65
N ALA A 51 -38.98 32.15 -48.72
CA ALA A 51 -38.96 32.40 -47.28
C ALA A 51 -37.65 31.84 -46.67
N PRO A 52 -36.55 32.63 -46.66
CA PRO A 52 -35.30 32.27 -45.98
C PRO A 52 -35.50 31.85 -44.51
N SER A 53 -36.58 32.33 -43.88
CA SER A 53 -36.97 32.01 -42.51
C SER A 53 -37.32 30.53 -42.29
N LEU A 54 -37.87 29.82 -43.28
CA LEU A 54 -38.27 28.41 -43.12
C LEU A 54 -37.07 27.47 -43.03
N PHE A 55 -36.03 27.72 -43.82
CA PHE A 55 -34.78 26.94 -43.75
C PHE A 55 -34.05 27.18 -42.43
N ILE A 56 -33.91 28.45 -42.01
CA ILE A 56 -33.29 28.78 -40.73
C ILE A 56 -34.07 28.15 -39.57
N LEU A 57 -35.41 28.20 -39.59
CA LEU A 57 -36.26 27.56 -38.59
C LEU A 57 -36.05 26.04 -38.57
N ALA A 58 -36.01 25.38 -39.73
CA ALA A 58 -35.77 23.94 -39.83
C ALA A 58 -34.40 23.55 -39.28
N VAL A 59 -33.35 24.33 -39.57
CA VAL A 59 -32.00 24.14 -39.01
C VAL A 59 -32.00 24.29 -37.49
N VAL A 60 -32.67 25.31 -36.94
CA VAL A 60 -32.80 25.51 -35.48
C VAL A 60 -33.53 24.33 -34.83
N VAL A 61 -34.64 23.85 -35.41
CA VAL A 61 -35.39 22.71 -34.88
C VAL A 61 -34.55 21.43 -34.95
N TYR A 62 -33.81 21.20 -36.04
CA TYR A 62 -32.91 20.06 -36.19
C TYR A 62 -31.77 20.07 -35.15
N LEU A 63 -31.18 21.23 -34.89
CA LEU A 63 -30.08 21.38 -33.93
C LEU A 63 -30.57 21.39 -32.47
N SER A 64 -31.83 21.77 -32.23
CA SER A 64 -32.39 21.94 -30.88
C SER A 64 -32.20 20.75 -29.93
N PRO A 65 -32.37 19.47 -30.33
CA PRO A 65 -32.19 18.35 -29.42
C PRO A 65 -30.73 18.14 -29.05
N ASN A 66 -29.81 18.43 -29.99
CA ASN A 66 -28.37 18.34 -29.74
C ASN A 66 -27.89 19.49 -28.87
N MET A 67 -28.41 20.71 -29.08
CA MET A 67 -28.14 21.86 -28.21
C MET A 67 -28.66 21.60 -26.78
N LEU A 68 -29.86 21.07 -26.65
CA LEU A 68 -30.47 20.73 -25.37
C LEU A 68 -29.71 19.60 -24.66
N ALA A 69 -29.24 18.60 -25.41
CA ALA A 69 -28.36 17.57 -24.88
C ALA A 69 -27.00 18.13 -24.41
N ALA A 70 -26.40 19.07 -25.16
CA ALA A 70 -25.17 19.75 -24.76
C ALA A 70 -25.36 20.62 -23.50
N ILE A 71 -26.50 21.31 -23.38
CA ILE A 71 -26.87 22.06 -22.17
C ILE A 71 -27.03 21.12 -20.98
N PHE A 72 -27.71 19.98 -21.13
CA PHE A 72 -27.83 18.98 -20.07
C PHE A 72 -26.50 18.29 -19.72
N PHE A 73 -25.57 18.23 -20.66
CA PHE A 73 -24.20 17.79 -20.38
C PHE A 73 -23.45 18.81 -19.52
N MET A 74 -23.56 20.11 -19.83
CA MET A 74 -22.96 21.19 -19.03
C MET A 74 -23.58 21.30 -17.63
N PHE A 75 -24.86 20.95 -17.47
CA PHE A 75 -25.59 21.00 -16.20
C PHE A 75 -26.04 19.61 -15.73
N PRO A 76 -25.11 18.80 -15.18
CA PRO A 76 -25.41 17.43 -14.78
C PRO A 76 -26.42 17.35 -13.62
N PHE A 77 -26.65 18.42 -12.86
CA PHE A 77 -27.67 18.45 -11.81
C PHE A 77 -29.09 18.37 -12.38
N ILE A 78 -29.36 19.09 -13.48
CA ILE A 78 -30.64 19.05 -14.20
C ILE A 78 -30.83 17.67 -14.81
N ARG A 79 -29.79 17.16 -15.48
CA ARG A 79 -29.82 15.84 -16.10
C ARG A 79 -30.06 14.73 -15.08
N ARG A 80 -29.39 14.76 -13.92
CA ARG A 80 -29.59 13.77 -12.84
C ARG A 80 -31.01 13.84 -12.27
N TYR A 81 -31.57 15.04 -12.13
CA TYR A 81 -32.96 15.22 -11.70
C TYR A 81 -33.96 14.64 -12.73
N LEU A 82 -33.76 14.95 -14.02
CA LEU A 82 -34.57 14.42 -15.11
C LEU A 82 -34.45 12.90 -15.22
N GLU A 83 -33.24 12.35 -15.13
CA GLU A 83 -33.03 10.91 -15.14
C GLU A 83 -33.71 10.24 -13.94
N ARG A 84 -33.69 10.82 -12.74
CA ARG A 84 -34.40 10.25 -11.58
C ARG A 84 -35.93 10.35 -11.67
N SER A 85 -36.45 11.25 -12.49
CA SER A 85 -37.90 11.40 -12.66
C SER A 85 -38.51 10.18 -13.35
N ASN A 86 -39.61 9.66 -12.78
CA ASN A 86 -40.37 8.55 -13.36
C ASN A 86 -41.49 9.03 -14.31
N TYR A 87 -41.49 10.31 -14.68
CA TYR A 87 -42.49 10.85 -15.59
C TYR A 87 -42.28 10.32 -17.02
N ARG A 88 -43.34 9.78 -17.65
CA ARG A 88 -43.28 9.06 -18.93
C ARG A 88 -42.68 9.89 -20.06
N ILE A 89 -43.00 11.19 -20.14
CA ILE A 89 -42.49 12.09 -21.19
C ILE A 89 -40.98 12.33 -21.03
N VAL A 90 -40.52 12.56 -19.79
CA VAL A 90 -39.10 12.77 -19.47
C VAL A 90 -38.31 11.48 -19.75
N MET A 91 -38.88 10.32 -19.44
CA MET A 91 -38.27 9.02 -19.71
C MET A 91 -38.09 8.78 -21.21
N LEU A 92 -39.08 9.11 -22.03
CA LEU A 92 -39.01 8.99 -23.49
C LEU A 92 -37.96 9.95 -24.09
N MET A 93 -37.91 11.20 -23.60
CA MET A 93 -36.90 12.19 -24.00
C MET A 93 -35.48 11.72 -23.64
N MET A 94 -35.29 11.21 -22.42
CA MET A 94 -33.99 10.68 -21.98
C MET A 94 -33.60 9.39 -22.72
N TRP A 95 -34.55 8.54 -23.08
CA TRP A 95 -34.33 7.35 -23.90
C TRP A 95 -33.82 7.71 -25.31
N TRP A 96 -34.36 8.78 -25.91
CA TRP A 96 -33.91 9.31 -27.20
C TRP A 96 -32.50 9.94 -27.11
N SER A 97 -32.24 10.69 -26.03
CA SER A 97 -30.99 11.42 -25.76
C SER A 97 -29.88 10.56 -25.13
N GLN A 98 -30.14 9.28 -24.81
CA GLN A 98 -29.17 8.45 -24.11
C GLN A 98 -27.87 8.28 -24.91
N PRO A 99 -26.70 8.55 -24.28
CA PRO A 99 -25.39 8.41 -24.93
C PRO A 99 -25.09 6.94 -25.27
N ARG A 100 -24.14 6.74 -26.19
CA ARG A 100 -23.74 5.40 -26.66
C ARG A 100 -23.11 4.53 -25.58
N LEU A 101 -22.49 5.16 -24.58
CA LEU A 101 -21.93 4.51 -23.39
C LEU A 101 -23.01 4.46 -22.30
N TYR A 102 -23.35 3.26 -21.85
CA TYR A 102 -24.35 3.06 -20.79
C TYR A 102 -23.76 3.52 -19.45
N VAL A 103 -24.17 4.69 -18.98
CA VAL A 103 -23.98 5.12 -17.59
C VAL A 103 -25.29 4.84 -16.85
N GLY A 104 -25.21 4.19 -15.68
CA GLY A 104 -26.38 3.88 -14.87
C GLY A 104 -27.22 5.12 -14.55
N ARG A 105 -28.53 4.94 -14.39
CA ARG A 105 -29.50 6.02 -14.18
C ARG A 105 -29.11 6.88 -12.98
N GLY A 106 -28.85 8.18 -13.20
CA GLY A 106 -28.47 9.09 -12.13
C GLY A 106 -27.08 8.87 -11.52
N MET A 107 -26.22 8.07 -12.18
CA MET A 107 -24.83 7.82 -11.78
C MET A 107 -23.82 8.79 -12.43
N HIS A 108 -24.28 9.89 -13.02
CA HIS A 108 -23.37 10.91 -13.56
C HIS A 108 -22.47 11.50 -12.48
N GLU A 109 -21.28 11.93 -12.89
CA GLU A 109 -20.32 12.64 -12.04
C GLU A 109 -20.90 13.91 -11.39
N SER A 110 -20.28 14.35 -10.30
CA SER A 110 -20.69 15.58 -9.61
C SER A 110 -20.49 16.82 -10.48
N SER A 111 -21.35 17.86 -10.33
CA SER A 111 -21.21 19.13 -11.06
C SER A 111 -19.85 19.78 -10.87
N PHE A 112 -19.25 19.62 -9.69
CA PHE A 112 -17.92 20.15 -9.38
C PHE A 112 -16.80 19.39 -10.09
N SER A 113 -16.91 18.05 -10.18
CA SER A 113 -15.99 17.22 -10.97
C SER A 113 -16.03 17.62 -12.44
N LEU A 114 -17.23 17.82 -12.99
CA LEU A 114 -17.41 18.25 -14.37
C LEU A 114 -16.83 19.64 -14.61
N PHE A 115 -17.08 20.59 -13.70
CA PHE A 115 -16.49 21.92 -13.78
C PHE A 115 -14.96 21.86 -13.84
N LYS A 116 -14.31 21.13 -12.92
CA LYS A 116 -12.85 20.92 -12.93
C LYS A 116 -12.35 20.37 -14.27
N TYR A 117 -13.03 19.36 -14.80
CA TYR A 117 -12.70 18.75 -16.09
C TYR A 117 -12.85 19.74 -17.24
N THR A 118 -13.92 20.52 -17.27
CA THR A 118 -14.11 21.56 -18.30
C THR A 118 -13.05 22.66 -18.23
N VAL A 119 -12.69 23.13 -17.03
CA VAL A 119 -11.62 24.12 -16.83
C VAL A 119 -10.27 23.59 -17.33
N PHE A 120 -9.96 22.32 -17.06
CA PHE A 120 -8.75 21.67 -17.58
C PHE A 120 -8.67 21.76 -19.11
N TRP A 121 -9.74 21.37 -19.81
CA TRP A 121 -9.76 21.42 -21.27
C TRP A 121 -9.77 22.83 -21.84
N VAL A 122 -10.52 23.74 -21.24
CA VAL A 122 -10.56 25.15 -21.67
C VAL A 122 -9.17 25.77 -21.55
N LEU A 123 -8.47 25.53 -20.44
CA LEU A 123 -7.13 26.06 -20.23
C LEU A 123 -6.13 25.45 -21.23
N LEU A 124 -6.14 24.13 -21.40
CA LEU A 124 -5.28 23.42 -22.36
C LEU A 124 -5.49 23.92 -23.78
N LEU A 125 -6.74 23.98 -24.24
CA LEU A 125 -7.06 24.44 -25.59
C LEU A 125 -6.73 25.92 -25.76
N PHE A 126 -6.97 26.77 -24.77
CA PHE A 126 -6.64 28.19 -24.84
C PHE A 126 -5.13 28.41 -24.96
N THR A 127 -4.32 27.76 -24.13
CA THR A 127 -2.86 27.88 -24.20
C THR A 127 -2.31 27.33 -25.51
N LYS A 128 -2.87 26.20 -25.97
CA LYS A 128 -2.48 25.58 -27.25
C LYS A 128 -2.82 26.47 -28.44
N LEU A 129 -4.03 27.02 -28.48
CA LEU A 129 -4.46 27.94 -29.53
C LEU A 129 -3.61 29.21 -29.54
N ALA A 130 -3.27 29.75 -28.37
CA ALA A 130 -2.38 30.91 -28.27
C ALA A 130 -0.98 30.59 -28.83
N PHE A 131 -0.39 29.45 -28.44
CA PHE A 131 0.91 29.01 -28.94
C PHE A 131 0.91 28.80 -30.45
N SER A 132 -0.03 28.00 -30.97
CA SER A 132 -0.20 27.77 -32.41
C SER A 132 -0.44 29.08 -33.17
N TYR A 133 -1.20 30.02 -32.60
CA TYR A 133 -1.43 31.31 -33.25
C TYR A 133 -0.12 32.11 -33.43
N TYR A 134 0.68 32.24 -32.37
CA TYR A 134 1.90 33.05 -32.42
C TYR A 134 3.04 32.40 -33.20
N ILE A 135 3.20 31.08 -33.10
CA ILE A 135 4.33 30.36 -33.68
C ILE A 135 4.01 29.81 -35.08
N GLU A 136 2.82 29.25 -35.29
CA GLU A 136 2.49 28.58 -36.55
C GLU A 136 1.74 29.52 -37.50
N ILE A 137 0.65 30.13 -37.03
CA ILE A 137 -0.28 30.87 -37.89
C ILE A 137 0.27 32.25 -38.27
N LYS A 138 0.72 33.04 -37.29
CA LYS A 138 1.13 34.44 -37.51
C LYS A 138 2.26 34.58 -38.57
N PRO A 139 3.30 33.74 -38.60
CA PRO A 139 4.33 33.80 -39.63
C PRO A 139 3.82 33.46 -41.05
N LEU A 140 2.80 32.61 -41.18
CA LEU A 140 2.23 32.21 -42.48
C LEU A 140 1.32 33.25 -43.11
N VAL A 141 0.72 34.14 -42.31
CA VAL A 141 -0.22 35.13 -42.82
C VAL A 141 0.43 36.06 -43.85
N GLY A 142 1.69 36.45 -43.64
CA GLY A 142 2.45 37.31 -44.56
C GLY A 142 2.68 36.65 -45.92
N PRO A 143 3.35 35.48 -45.97
CA PRO A 143 3.56 34.70 -47.20
C PRO A 143 2.25 34.36 -47.91
N THR A 144 1.20 33.97 -47.18
CA THR A 144 -0.10 33.63 -47.77
C THR A 144 -0.72 34.83 -48.48
N LYS A 145 -0.68 36.03 -47.86
CA LYS A 145 -1.16 37.27 -48.49
C LYS A 145 -0.33 37.67 -49.71
N ALA A 146 0.98 37.45 -49.69
CA ALA A 146 1.85 37.72 -50.82
C ALA A 146 1.52 36.79 -52.01
N ILE A 147 1.41 35.48 -51.76
CA ILE A 147 1.08 34.46 -52.79
C ILE A 147 -0.30 34.72 -53.40
N MET A 148 -1.29 35.10 -52.59
CA MET A 148 -2.65 35.39 -53.08
C MET A 148 -2.75 36.67 -53.92
N ARG A 149 -1.77 37.59 -53.83
CA ARG A 149 -1.72 38.81 -54.66
C ARG A 149 -1.10 38.58 -56.03
N VAL A 150 -0.28 37.56 -56.19
CA VAL A 150 0.37 37.23 -57.47
C VAL A 150 -0.64 36.54 -58.39
N LYS A 151 -0.86 37.05 -59.59
CA LYS A 151 -1.65 36.35 -60.62
C LYS A 151 -0.70 35.54 -61.51
N ILE A 152 -0.68 34.22 -61.34
CA ILE A 152 0.10 33.30 -62.17
C ILE A 152 -0.81 32.83 -63.30
N SER A 153 -0.48 33.17 -64.54
CA SER A 153 -1.26 32.82 -65.73
C SER A 153 -0.84 31.48 -66.37
N THR A 154 0.37 30.99 -66.10
CA THR A 154 0.91 29.73 -66.64
C THR A 154 1.88 29.09 -65.65
N PHE A 155 1.55 27.91 -65.10
CA PHE A 155 2.47 27.13 -64.27
C PHE A 155 3.39 26.29 -65.18
N GLN A 156 4.71 26.32 -64.96
CA GLN A 156 5.69 25.54 -65.75
C GLN A 156 5.80 24.07 -65.32
N TRP A 157 5.13 23.68 -64.24
CA TRP A 157 5.18 22.33 -63.66
C TRP A 157 3.80 21.66 -63.71
N HIS A 158 3.74 20.32 -63.65
CA HIS A 158 2.55 19.52 -63.92
C HIS A 158 1.30 20.01 -63.15
N GLU A 159 0.26 20.42 -63.89
CA GLU A 159 -0.97 20.98 -63.32
C GLU A 159 -1.82 19.89 -62.66
N PHE A 160 -1.75 19.76 -61.33
CA PHE A 160 -2.74 18.97 -60.59
C PHE A 160 -4.16 19.57 -60.66
N PHE A 161 -4.29 20.87 -60.96
CA PHE A 161 -5.57 21.59 -61.08
C PHE A 161 -5.55 22.60 -62.25
N PRO A 162 -5.87 22.18 -63.49
CA PRO A 162 -5.62 22.96 -64.72
C PRO A 162 -6.50 24.21 -64.90
N HIS A 163 -7.45 24.50 -64.01
CA HIS A 163 -8.40 25.63 -64.15
C HIS A 163 -8.55 26.46 -62.84
N ALA A 164 -7.57 26.38 -61.93
CA ALA A 164 -7.65 27.09 -60.65
C ALA A 164 -7.43 28.60 -60.83
N ARG A 165 -8.51 29.41 -60.69
CA ARG A 165 -8.48 30.88 -60.82
C ARG A 165 -7.62 31.62 -59.77
N ASN A 166 -7.22 30.94 -58.69
CA ASN A 166 -6.44 31.48 -57.58
C ASN A 166 -5.34 30.47 -57.19
N ASN A 167 -4.21 30.96 -56.64
CA ASN A 167 -3.06 30.16 -56.20
C ASN A 167 -3.34 29.25 -54.97
N ILE A 168 -4.56 28.73 -54.83
CA ILE A 168 -5.06 27.98 -53.68
C ILE A 168 -4.26 26.69 -53.47
N GLY A 169 -3.86 26.01 -54.55
CA GLY A 169 -3.04 24.79 -54.45
C GLY A 169 -1.70 25.03 -53.74
N VAL A 170 -1.03 26.14 -54.04
CA VAL A 170 0.24 26.53 -53.40
C VAL A 170 0.02 26.87 -51.91
N VAL A 171 -1.09 27.54 -51.59
CA VAL A 171 -1.47 27.82 -50.20
C VAL A 171 -1.74 26.51 -49.44
N VAL A 172 -2.44 25.55 -50.05
CA VAL A 172 -2.67 24.23 -49.42
C VAL A 172 -1.36 23.51 -49.15
N VAL A 173 -0.43 23.48 -50.10
CA VAL A 173 0.90 22.85 -49.91
C VAL A 173 1.70 23.55 -48.80
N LEU A 174 1.62 24.87 -48.68
CA LEU A 174 2.28 25.62 -47.62
C LEU A 174 1.67 25.34 -46.22
N TRP A 175 0.35 25.23 -46.14
CA TRP A 175 -0.37 25.05 -44.88
C TRP A 175 -0.46 23.60 -44.41
N ALA A 176 -0.48 22.62 -45.32
CA ALA A 176 -0.70 21.22 -44.99
C ALA A 176 0.31 20.64 -43.98
N PRO A 177 1.64 20.85 -44.12
CA PRO A 177 2.61 20.39 -43.11
C PRO A 177 2.35 21.00 -41.73
N ILE A 178 1.93 22.26 -41.69
CA ILE A 178 1.74 23.00 -40.44
C ILE A 178 0.44 22.58 -39.74
N ILE A 179 -0.60 22.29 -40.50
CA ILE A 179 -1.83 21.68 -39.96
C ILE A 179 -1.54 20.27 -39.41
N LEU A 180 -0.69 19.49 -40.08
CA LEU A 180 -0.26 18.17 -39.57
C LEU A 180 0.52 18.30 -38.26
N VAL A 181 1.48 19.24 -38.20
CA VAL A 181 2.22 19.56 -36.96
C VAL A 181 1.26 20.01 -35.85
N TYR A 182 0.29 20.88 -36.17
CA TYR A 182 -0.73 21.32 -35.21
C TYR A 182 -1.47 20.14 -34.57
N PHE A 183 -1.83 19.11 -35.34
CA PHE A 183 -2.50 17.91 -34.79
C PHE A 183 -1.55 17.04 -33.97
N MET A 184 -0.32 16.82 -34.42
CA MET A 184 0.68 16.06 -33.67
C MET A 184 1.02 16.74 -32.32
N ASP A 185 1.15 18.06 -32.31
CA ASP A 185 1.48 18.84 -31.13
C ASP A 185 0.37 18.82 -30.06
N THR A 186 -0.90 18.53 -30.45
CA THR A 186 -1.98 18.39 -29.46
C THR A 186 -1.71 17.29 -28.44
N GLN A 187 -1.05 16.20 -28.84
CA GLN A 187 -0.69 15.11 -27.93
C GLN A 187 0.39 15.55 -26.94
N ILE A 188 1.35 16.36 -27.38
CA ILE A 188 2.43 16.88 -26.55
C ILE A 188 1.86 17.83 -25.50
N TRP A 189 1.03 18.79 -25.90
CA TRP A 189 0.35 19.70 -24.98
C TRP A 189 -0.52 18.97 -23.96
N TYR A 190 -1.24 17.94 -24.42
CA TYR A 190 -2.02 17.08 -23.51
C TYR A 190 -1.13 16.36 -22.49
N ALA A 191 0.00 15.79 -22.92
CA ALA A 191 0.93 15.12 -22.01
C ALA A 191 1.51 16.09 -20.96
N ILE A 192 1.91 17.30 -21.36
CA ILE A 192 2.44 18.33 -20.44
C ILE A 192 1.37 18.77 -19.44
N PHE A 193 0.16 19.08 -19.90
CA PHE A 193 -0.93 19.49 -19.01
C PHE A 193 -1.36 18.36 -18.08
N SER A 194 -1.50 17.14 -18.60
CA SER A 194 -1.89 15.97 -17.83
C SER A 194 -0.87 15.65 -16.74
N THR A 195 0.43 15.74 -17.04
CA THR A 195 1.49 15.52 -16.04
C THR A 195 1.53 16.61 -14.98
N LEU A 196 1.38 17.89 -15.36
CA LEU A 196 1.37 19.01 -14.40
C LEU A 196 0.15 18.95 -13.47
N PHE A 197 -1.07 18.90 -14.04
CA PHE A 197 -2.30 18.84 -13.26
C PHE A 197 -2.41 17.53 -12.47
N GLY A 198 -2.02 16.40 -13.08
CA GLY A 198 -1.97 15.10 -12.43
C GLY A 198 -0.98 15.06 -11.27
N GLY A 199 0.19 15.69 -11.42
CA GLY A 199 1.19 15.83 -10.36
C GLY A 199 0.70 16.67 -9.19
N ILE A 200 0.13 17.85 -9.45
CA ILE A 200 -0.45 18.74 -8.44
C ILE A 200 -1.61 18.04 -7.72
N TYR A 201 -2.51 17.42 -8.47
CA TYR A 201 -3.67 16.72 -7.91
C TYR A 201 -3.27 15.49 -7.09
N GLY A 202 -2.28 14.73 -7.57
CA GLY A 202 -1.68 13.61 -6.86
C GLY A 202 -1.06 14.05 -5.53
N ALA A 203 -0.31 15.16 -5.53
CA ALA A 203 0.28 15.72 -4.32
C ALA A 203 -0.78 16.13 -3.29
N PHE A 204 -1.86 16.82 -3.71
CA PHE A 204 -2.97 17.17 -2.81
C PHE A 204 -3.69 15.94 -2.23
N ARG A 205 -3.74 14.83 -2.98
CA ARG A 205 -4.29 13.56 -2.52
C ARG A 205 -3.27 12.68 -1.77
N ARG A 206 -2.05 13.19 -1.53
CA ARG A 206 -0.93 12.45 -0.90
C ARG A 206 -0.62 11.13 -1.62
N LEU A 207 -0.81 11.13 -2.94
CA LEU A 207 -0.73 9.93 -3.76
C LEU A 207 0.73 9.52 -3.96
N GLY A 208 1.17 8.52 -3.19
CA GLY A 208 2.55 8.06 -3.18
C GLY A 208 3.40 8.69 -2.07
N GLU A 209 2.79 9.11 -0.96
CA GLU A 209 3.52 9.45 0.27
C GLU A 209 4.31 8.25 0.81
N ILE A 210 3.79 7.03 0.60
CA ILE A 210 4.49 5.77 0.89
C ILE A 210 4.63 4.99 -0.42
N ARG A 211 5.85 4.93 -0.96
CA ARG A 211 6.18 4.15 -2.17
C ARG A 211 7.26 3.09 -1.94
N THR A 212 8.10 3.31 -0.94
CA THR A 212 9.22 2.43 -0.63
C THR A 212 9.09 1.91 0.79
N LEU A 213 9.73 0.77 1.05
CA LEU A 213 9.78 0.18 2.38
C LEU A 213 10.42 1.13 3.41
N GLY A 214 11.43 1.93 3.01
CA GLY A 214 11.99 2.97 3.88
C GLY A 214 10.96 4.02 4.30
N MET A 215 10.10 4.47 3.38
CA MET A 215 9.02 5.41 3.70
C MET A 215 7.98 4.76 4.62
N LEU A 216 7.64 3.47 4.39
CA LEU A 216 6.74 2.72 5.27
C LEU A 216 7.26 2.69 6.71
N ARG A 217 8.54 2.33 6.90
CA ARG A 217 9.19 2.27 8.22
C ARG A 217 9.13 3.61 8.96
N SER A 218 9.42 4.72 8.25
CA SER A 218 9.37 6.07 8.84
C SER A 218 7.97 6.48 9.31
N ARG A 219 6.91 5.95 8.68
CA ARG A 219 5.52 6.26 8.99
C ARG A 219 4.81 5.20 9.82
N PHE A 220 5.47 4.07 10.09
CA PHE A 220 4.86 2.93 10.77
C PHE A 220 4.30 3.31 12.15
N GLN A 221 4.98 4.15 12.91
CA GLN A 221 4.48 4.67 14.20
C GLN A 221 3.11 5.37 14.08
N SER A 222 2.83 6.02 12.95
CA SER A 222 1.55 6.70 12.68
C SER A 222 0.49 5.79 12.03
N LEU A 223 0.89 4.60 11.56
CA LEU A 223 0.03 3.67 10.84
C LEU A 223 -1.14 3.14 11.69
N PRO A 224 -0.96 2.73 12.97
CA PRO A 224 -2.07 2.34 13.84
C PRO A 224 -3.10 3.47 14.03
N GLY A 225 -2.64 4.72 14.08
CA GLY A 225 -3.51 5.89 14.20
C GLY A 225 -4.35 6.11 12.94
N ALA A 226 -3.72 6.06 11.77
CA ALA A 226 -4.38 6.16 10.47
C ALA A 226 -5.38 5.02 10.25
N PHE A 227 -4.99 3.79 10.60
CA PHE A 227 -5.83 2.61 10.54
C PHE A 227 -7.12 2.78 11.36
N ASN A 228 -6.99 3.12 12.64
CA ASN A 228 -8.15 3.29 13.52
C ASN A 228 -9.07 4.44 13.06
N ALA A 229 -8.52 5.48 12.42
CA ALA A 229 -9.30 6.61 11.93
C ALA A 229 -10.04 6.34 10.61
N SER A 230 -9.55 5.41 9.79
CA SER A 230 -10.07 5.15 8.44
C SER A 230 -10.95 3.89 8.39
N LEU A 231 -10.56 2.82 9.10
CA LEU A 231 -11.21 1.50 8.99
C LEU A 231 -12.12 1.16 10.16
N ILE A 232 -11.97 1.82 11.32
CA ILE A 232 -12.82 1.56 12.48
C ILE A 232 -13.87 2.67 12.62
N PRO A 233 -15.18 2.34 12.61
CA PRO A 233 -16.21 3.32 12.89
C PRO A 233 -16.06 3.88 14.31
N GLU A 234 -16.07 5.21 14.47
CA GLU A 234 -16.06 5.84 15.79
C GLU A 234 -17.36 5.49 16.56
N GLU A 235 -17.21 4.95 17.77
CA GLU A 235 -18.35 4.51 18.60
C GLU A 235 -19.03 5.63 19.39
N THR A 236 -18.65 6.91 19.23
CA THR A 236 -19.16 8.00 20.09
C THR A 236 -19.75 9.19 19.32
N THR A 237 -21.05 9.40 19.57
CA THR A 237 -21.85 10.65 19.64
C THR A 237 -21.68 11.75 18.58
N ASP A 238 -22.67 11.80 17.67
CA ASP A 238 -23.45 12.98 17.22
C ASP A 238 -22.79 14.33 16.91
N GLU A 239 -21.47 14.43 16.70
CA GLU A 239 -20.90 15.61 16.03
C GLU A 239 -20.52 15.33 14.58
N PRO A 240 -21.22 15.92 13.59
CA PRO A 240 -20.81 15.84 12.20
C PRO A 240 -19.51 16.62 12.02
N ARG A 241 -18.38 15.89 11.88
CA ARG A 241 -17.09 16.49 11.51
C ARG A 241 -17.28 17.46 10.35
N LYS A 242 -16.84 18.72 10.54
CA LYS A 242 -16.93 19.81 9.57
C LYS A 242 -16.28 19.41 8.24
N LYS A 243 -17.11 19.08 7.24
CA LYS A 243 -16.67 18.86 5.85
C LYS A 243 -16.09 20.16 5.29
N GLY A 244 -14.81 20.16 4.94
CA GLY A 244 -14.17 21.28 4.23
C GLY A 244 -12.65 21.19 4.18
N LEU A 245 -12.04 21.99 3.30
CA LEU A 245 -10.59 22.10 3.07
C LEU A 245 -9.75 22.31 4.35
N LYS A 246 -10.36 22.84 5.42
CA LYS A 246 -9.70 22.97 6.73
C LYS A 246 -9.47 21.62 7.42
N ALA A 247 -10.35 20.63 7.25
CA ALA A 247 -10.14 19.27 7.78
C ALA A 247 -9.00 18.53 7.04
N THR A 248 -8.80 18.85 5.76
CA THR A 248 -7.74 18.28 4.91
C THR A 248 -6.35 18.80 5.29
N LEU A 249 -6.27 20.05 5.76
CA LEU A 249 -5.03 20.67 6.27
C LEU A 249 -4.82 20.44 7.78
N SER A 250 -5.90 20.27 8.57
CA SER A 250 -5.82 20.11 10.02
C SER A 250 -5.67 18.67 10.50
N ARG A 251 -5.61 17.67 9.60
CA ARG A 251 -5.20 16.30 9.94
C ARG A 251 -3.69 16.23 10.16
N ARG A 252 -3.13 17.14 10.98
CA ARG A 252 -1.98 16.80 11.82
C ARG A 252 -2.54 15.77 12.77
N PHE A 253 -2.05 14.53 12.67
CA PHE A 253 -2.42 13.45 13.57
C PHE A 253 -2.25 13.95 15.00
N THR A 254 -3.37 14.35 15.61
CA THR A 254 -3.42 14.86 16.97
C THR A 254 -2.92 13.75 17.88
N GLU A 255 -2.03 14.10 18.79
CA GLU A 255 -1.46 13.21 19.80
C GLU A 255 -2.51 12.26 20.38
N ILE A 256 -2.10 11.00 20.44
CA ILE A 256 -2.91 9.84 20.79
C ILE A 256 -3.31 9.93 22.27
N PRO A 257 -4.60 10.11 22.63
CA PRO A 257 -5.03 10.06 24.03
C PRO A 257 -5.17 8.61 24.54
N SER A 258 -5.20 8.49 25.87
CA SER A 258 -4.98 7.35 26.81
C SER A 258 -5.48 5.92 26.49
N ASN A 259 -6.14 5.66 25.36
CA ASN A 259 -6.64 4.33 25.00
C ASN A 259 -5.66 3.57 24.06
N LYS A 260 -4.35 3.69 24.32
CA LYS A 260 -3.25 3.18 23.45
C LYS A 260 -3.33 1.66 23.27
N GLY A 261 -3.55 0.90 24.35
CA GLY A 261 -3.56 -0.57 24.32
C GLY A 261 -4.65 -1.16 23.41
N LYS A 262 -5.91 -0.73 23.55
CA LYS A 262 -7.01 -1.25 22.73
C LYS A 262 -6.87 -0.91 21.25
N LYS A 263 -6.40 0.30 20.93
CA LYS A 263 -6.17 0.75 19.55
C LYS A 263 -4.99 0.02 18.89
N ALA A 264 -3.93 -0.25 19.65
CA ALA A 264 -2.78 -1.01 19.19
C ALA A 264 -3.13 -2.49 18.99
N ALA A 265 -3.89 -3.10 19.90
CA ALA A 265 -4.34 -4.48 19.78
C ALA A 265 -5.20 -4.71 18.51
N ARG A 266 -6.17 -3.84 18.24
CA ARG A 266 -6.99 -3.93 17.02
C ARG A 266 -6.14 -3.81 15.74
N PHE A 267 -5.15 -2.92 15.75
CA PHE A 267 -4.21 -2.80 14.64
C PHE A 267 -3.37 -4.08 14.48
N ALA A 268 -2.79 -4.60 15.56
CA ALA A 268 -1.99 -5.83 15.54
C ALA A 268 -2.80 -7.01 15.00
N GLN A 269 -4.09 -7.10 15.34
CA GLN A 269 -4.95 -8.20 14.87
C GLN A 269 -5.03 -8.19 13.35
N LEU A 270 -5.39 -7.05 12.76
CA LEU A 270 -5.56 -6.95 11.32
C LEU A 270 -4.22 -6.97 10.58
N TRP A 271 -3.19 -6.34 11.15
CA TRP A 271 -1.84 -6.39 10.60
C TRP A 271 -1.35 -7.82 10.50
N ASN A 272 -1.45 -8.60 11.59
CA ASN A 272 -1.01 -9.99 11.58
C ASN A 272 -1.82 -10.83 10.58
N GLN A 273 -3.13 -10.57 10.41
CA GLN A 273 -3.93 -11.22 9.37
C GLN A 273 -3.45 -10.89 7.95
N ILE A 274 -3.01 -9.66 7.68
CA ILE A 274 -2.40 -9.30 6.38
C ILE A 274 -1.09 -10.08 6.18
N ILE A 275 -0.25 -10.18 7.22
CA ILE A 275 1.02 -10.91 7.12
C ILE A 275 0.77 -12.43 6.95
N THR A 276 -0.19 -13.01 7.66
CA THR A 276 -0.60 -14.40 7.50
C THR A 276 -1.11 -14.66 6.08
N SER A 277 -1.92 -13.77 5.51
CA SER A 277 -2.37 -13.88 4.11
C SER A 277 -1.20 -13.83 3.12
N PHE A 278 -0.17 -13.00 3.35
CA PHE A 278 1.04 -13.04 2.50
C PHE A 278 1.80 -14.35 2.62
N ARG A 279 1.78 -14.98 3.80
CA ARG A 279 2.41 -16.28 4.01
C ARG A 279 1.63 -17.40 3.33
N GLU A 280 0.31 -17.37 3.40
CA GLU A 280 -0.60 -18.31 2.73
C GLU A 280 -0.50 -18.23 1.20
N GLU A 281 -0.28 -17.02 0.66
CA GLU A 281 -0.02 -16.81 -0.78
C GLU A 281 1.43 -17.13 -1.19
N ASP A 282 2.29 -17.56 -0.26
CA ASP A 282 3.72 -17.85 -0.47
C ASP A 282 4.55 -16.65 -0.95
N LEU A 283 4.10 -15.42 -0.64
CA LEU A 283 4.85 -14.19 -0.96
C LEU A 283 6.00 -13.91 0.02
N ILE A 284 5.94 -14.49 1.22
CA ILE A 284 6.96 -14.35 2.27
C ILE A 284 7.32 -15.71 2.88
N CYS A 285 8.55 -15.86 3.38
CA CYS A 285 8.98 -17.05 4.11
C CYS A 285 8.61 -17.01 5.60
N ASP A 286 8.76 -18.14 6.32
CA ASP A 286 8.44 -18.22 7.75
C ASP A 286 9.26 -17.21 8.58
N ARG A 287 10.53 -17.05 8.23
CA ARG A 287 11.41 -16.06 8.88
C ARG A 287 10.96 -14.62 8.64
N GLU A 288 10.53 -14.30 7.43
CA GLU A 288 10.02 -12.96 7.11
C GLU A 288 8.69 -12.67 7.81
N MET A 289 7.83 -13.68 7.91
CA MET A 289 6.60 -13.59 8.70
C MET A 289 6.92 -13.22 10.15
N ASP A 290 7.81 -13.96 10.82
CA ASP A 290 8.18 -13.70 12.22
C ASP A 290 8.78 -12.29 12.43
N LEU A 291 9.49 -11.75 11.43
CA LEU A 291 10.02 -10.38 11.46
C LEU A 291 8.96 -9.29 11.31
N LEU A 292 7.84 -9.59 10.65
CA LEU A 292 6.76 -8.64 10.33
C LEU A 292 5.62 -8.68 11.35
N LEU A 293 5.45 -9.78 12.08
CA LEU A 293 4.40 -9.94 13.08
C LEU A 293 4.53 -8.92 14.22
N VAL A 294 3.39 -8.36 14.61
CA VAL A 294 3.25 -7.52 15.81
C VAL A 294 2.76 -8.44 16.94
N PRO A 295 3.50 -8.59 18.05
CA PRO A 295 3.09 -9.48 19.13
C PRO A 295 1.72 -9.07 19.64
N TYR A 296 0.79 -10.03 19.59
CA TYR A 296 -0.50 -9.91 20.24
C TYR A 296 -0.21 -10.12 21.73
N TRP A 297 -0.51 -9.13 22.58
CA TRP A 297 -0.23 -9.19 24.02
C TRP A 297 1.27 -9.08 24.35
N ALA A 298 1.79 -7.84 24.28
CA ALA A 298 2.96 -7.50 25.09
C ALA A 298 2.64 -7.90 26.52
N ASP A 299 3.50 -8.73 27.10
CA ASP A 299 3.54 -9.11 28.51
C ASP A 299 2.84 -8.04 29.36
N THR A 300 1.74 -8.35 30.07
CA THR A 300 0.98 -7.32 30.83
C THR A 300 1.86 -6.59 31.86
N GLN A 301 3.04 -7.16 32.14
CA GLN A 301 4.11 -6.64 32.98
C GLN A 301 4.93 -5.51 32.30
N LEU A 302 4.88 -5.41 30.98
CA LEU A 302 5.61 -4.46 30.15
C LEU A 302 4.60 -3.47 29.56
N ASP A 303 4.44 -2.31 30.19
CA ASP A 303 3.62 -1.19 29.69
C ASP A 303 4.29 -0.49 28.47
N LEU A 304 4.65 -1.30 27.45
CA LEU A 304 5.52 -0.93 26.33
C LEU A 304 4.91 -1.41 25.01
N ILE A 305 4.97 -0.53 24.00
CA ILE A 305 4.60 -0.89 22.63
C ILE A 305 5.76 -1.69 22.03
N GLN A 306 5.51 -2.97 21.75
CA GLN A 306 6.45 -3.85 21.08
C GLN A 306 6.31 -3.71 19.56
N TRP A 307 7.35 -3.20 18.91
CA TRP A 307 7.36 -3.03 17.45
C TRP A 307 7.88 -4.29 16.75
N PRO A 308 7.42 -4.59 15.53
CA PRO A 308 7.96 -5.69 14.74
C PRO A 308 9.49 -5.67 14.59
N PRO A 309 10.19 -6.83 14.66
CA PRO A 309 11.65 -6.88 14.62
C PRO A 309 12.27 -6.23 13.37
N PHE A 310 11.59 -6.24 12.21
CA PHE A 310 12.11 -5.59 11.00
C PHE A 310 12.34 -4.08 11.14
N LEU A 311 11.63 -3.41 12.06
CA LEU A 311 11.83 -1.98 12.38
C LEU A 311 13.01 -1.76 13.32
N LEU A 312 13.38 -2.79 14.08
CA LEU A 312 14.36 -2.75 15.16
C LEU A 312 15.73 -3.30 14.73
N ALA A 313 15.87 -3.70 13.46
CA ALA A 313 17.08 -4.25 12.88
C ALA A 313 18.34 -3.40 13.21
N SER A 314 19.37 -4.08 13.72
CA SER A 314 20.65 -3.49 14.18
C SER A 314 20.57 -2.43 15.29
N LYS A 315 19.40 -2.07 15.80
CA LYS A 315 19.27 -0.97 16.79
C LYS A 315 19.93 -1.30 18.14
N ILE A 316 19.85 -2.56 18.57
CA ILE A 316 20.46 -3.00 19.84
C ILE A 316 21.99 -3.05 19.75
N PRO A 317 22.62 -3.69 18.75
CA PRO A 317 24.08 -3.63 18.57
C PRO A 317 24.59 -2.19 18.47
N ILE A 318 23.88 -1.30 17.76
CA ILE A 318 24.25 0.12 17.68
C ILE A 318 24.16 0.79 19.05
N ALA A 319 23.11 0.51 19.84
CA ALA A 319 22.97 1.05 21.20
C ALA A 319 24.10 0.57 22.12
N LEU A 320 24.50 -0.68 21.96
CA LEU A 320 25.55 -1.34 22.70
C LEU A 320 26.93 -0.72 22.40
N ASP A 321 27.24 -0.49 21.12
CA ASP A 321 28.46 0.20 20.71
C ASP A 321 28.48 1.66 21.22
N MET A 322 27.34 2.36 21.14
CA MET A 322 27.21 3.70 21.72
C MET A 322 27.45 3.72 23.23
N ALA A 323 26.99 2.69 23.95
CA ALA A 323 27.20 2.57 25.40
C ALA A 323 28.67 2.27 25.73
N LYS A 324 29.32 1.39 24.97
CA LYS A 324 30.75 1.06 25.13
C LYS A 324 31.64 2.30 25.00
N ASP A 325 31.37 3.16 24.03
CA ASP A 325 32.19 4.34 23.73
C ASP A 325 31.84 5.58 24.57
N SER A 326 30.80 5.48 25.42
CA SER A 326 30.34 6.59 26.24
C SER A 326 31.18 6.74 27.53
N SER A 327 32.00 7.79 27.59
CA SER A 327 32.90 8.09 28.72
C SER A 327 32.21 8.95 29.79
N GLY A 328 31.27 8.38 30.54
CA GLY A 328 30.67 9.03 31.73
C GLY A 328 29.69 10.17 31.45
N LYS A 329 29.06 10.19 30.26
CA LYS A 329 28.06 11.18 29.87
C LYS A 329 26.68 10.54 29.67
N ASP A 330 26.05 10.11 30.76
CA ASP A 330 24.70 9.50 30.74
C ASP A 330 23.69 10.31 29.93
N ARG A 331 23.61 11.61 30.20
CA ARG A 331 22.67 12.51 29.51
C ARG A 331 22.86 12.56 28.00
N GLU A 332 24.07 12.38 27.51
CA GLU A 332 24.35 12.37 26.07
C GLU A 332 23.93 11.03 25.45
N LEU A 333 24.23 9.90 26.12
CA LEU A 333 23.79 8.58 25.67
C LEU A 333 22.26 8.48 25.66
N THR A 334 21.59 8.87 26.74
CA THR A 334 20.12 8.85 26.83
C THR A 334 19.50 9.68 25.70
N LYS A 335 20.01 10.88 25.44
CA LYS A 335 19.54 11.72 24.32
C LYS A 335 19.75 11.08 22.96
N ARG A 336 20.87 10.37 22.74
CA ARG A 336 21.14 9.66 21.47
C ARG A 336 20.19 8.47 21.27
N ILE A 337 19.92 7.72 22.34
CA ILE A 337 18.97 6.59 22.32
C ILE A 337 17.53 7.09 22.12
N GLU A 338 17.14 8.17 22.81
CA GLU A 338 15.80 8.77 22.71
C GLU A 338 15.55 9.53 21.40
N ALA A 339 16.60 9.91 20.67
CA ALA A 339 16.45 10.54 19.36
C ALA A 339 15.73 9.62 18.34
N ASP A 340 15.86 8.30 18.50
CA ASP A 340 15.13 7.30 17.73
C ASP A 340 14.14 6.54 18.63
N ASN A 341 12.85 6.84 18.46
CA ASN A 341 11.77 6.19 19.21
C ASN A 341 11.84 4.65 19.12
N TYR A 342 12.23 4.08 17.98
CA TYR A 342 12.32 2.63 17.82
C TYR A 342 13.50 2.05 18.60
N MET A 343 14.63 2.76 18.63
CA MET A 343 15.82 2.35 19.38
C MET A 343 15.56 2.36 20.89
N SER A 344 14.93 3.42 21.41
CA SER A 344 14.53 3.51 22.81
C SER A 344 13.56 2.38 23.20
N CYS A 345 12.55 2.11 22.37
CA CYS A 345 11.64 0.98 22.59
C CYS A 345 12.37 -0.37 22.57
N ALA A 346 13.27 -0.61 21.61
CA ALA A 346 14.02 -1.86 21.49
C ALA A 346 14.93 -2.13 22.69
N VAL A 347 15.65 -1.11 23.17
CA VAL A 347 16.53 -1.25 24.35
C VAL A 347 15.70 -1.56 25.60
N ARG A 348 14.59 -0.85 25.80
CA ARG A 348 13.68 -1.11 26.94
C ARG A 348 13.05 -2.50 26.87
N GLU A 349 12.60 -2.93 25.69
CA GLU A 349 12.05 -4.27 25.46
C GLU A 349 13.10 -5.36 25.71
N CYS A 350 14.34 -5.16 25.24
CA CYS A 350 15.44 -6.10 25.42
C CYS A 350 15.75 -6.31 26.90
N TYR A 351 15.94 -5.22 27.66
CA TYR A 351 16.23 -5.29 29.09
C TYR A 351 15.10 -5.96 29.89
N ALA A 352 13.85 -5.55 29.61
CA ALA A 352 12.67 -6.16 30.20
C ALA A 352 12.56 -7.67 29.92
N SER A 353 12.80 -8.07 28.68
CA SER A 353 12.74 -9.47 28.25
C SER A 353 13.87 -10.28 28.87
N PHE A 354 15.08 -9.72 28.93
CA PHE A 354 16.22 -10.30 29.65
C PHE A 354 15.88 -10.56 31.12
N LYS A 355 15.40 -9.54 31.84
CA LYS A 355 14.98 -9.67 33.24
C LYS A 355 13.90 -10.74 33.42
N SER A 356 12.87 -10.73 32.57
CA SER A 356 11.78 -11.70 32.62
C SER A 356 12.24 -13.14 32.41
N ILE A 357 13.13 -13.38 31.44
CA ILE A 357 13.64 -14.73 31.10
C ILE A 357 14.55 -15.24 32.21
N ILE A 358 15.49 -14.42 32.69
CA ILE A 358 16.42 -14.82 33.76
C ILE A 358 15.63 -15.14 35.05
N MET A 359 14.66 -14.31 35.43
CA MET A 359 13.79 -14.59 36.59
C MET A 359 12.94 -15.84 36.44
N HIS A 360 12.62 -16.24 35.21
CA HIS A 360 11.87 -17.47 34.96
C HIS A 360 12.75 -18.72 35.01
N LEU A 361 14.03 -18.59 34.63
CA LEU A 361 15.00 -19.68 34.58
C LEU A 361 15.62 -19.99 35.95
N VAL A 362 15.88 -18.96 36.76
CA VAL A 362 16.52 -19.13 38.07
C VAL A 362 15.48 -19.51 39.13
N ARG A 363 15.62 -20.72 39.70
CA ARG A 363 14.75 -21.24 40.77
C ARG A 363 15.45 -21.47 42.10
N GLY A 364 16.78 -21.48 42.13
CA GLY A 364 17.54 -21.74 43.34
C GLY A 364 17.22 -20.76 44.47
N GLU A 365 17.12 -21.27 45.70
CA GLU A 365 16.73 -20.46 46.88
C GLU A 365 17.78 -19.40 47.23
N ARG A 366 19.06 -19.66 46.93
CA ARG A 366 20.17 -18.72 47.16
C ARG A 366 20.34 -17.77 45.96
N GLU A 367 20.17 -18.29 44.76
CA GLU A 367 20.41 -17.59 43.50
C GLU A 367 19.32 -16.56 43.20
N LYS A 368 18.05 -16.87 43.48
CA LYS A 368 16.93 -15.99 43.12
C LYS A 368 16.96 -14.63 43.84
N PRO A 369 17.10 -14.53 45.18
CA PRO A 369 17.18 -13.25 45.88
C PRO A 369 18.37 -12.41 45.42
N PHE A 370 19.47 -13.07 45.07
CA PHE A 370 20.68 -12.42 44.59
C PHE A 370 20.50 -11.81 43.19
N ILE A 371 19.92 -12.54 42.25
CA ILE A 371 19.53 -12.01 40.94
C ILE A 371 18.53 -10.84 41.08
N GLU A 372 17.55 -10.96 41.99
CA GLU A 372 16.60 -9.88 42.30
C GLU A 372 17.28 -8.62 42.85
N TYR A 373 18.28 -8.78 43.71
CA TYR A 373 19.10 -7.68 44.21
C TYR A 373 19.84 -6.97 43.07
N MET A 374 20.54 -7.71 42.21
CA MET A 374 21.29 -7.13 41.09
C MET A 374 20.39 -6.34 40.14
N PHE A 375 19.24 -6.91 39.76
CA PHE A 375 18.30 -6.18 38.90
C PHE A 375 17.74 -4.93 39.56
N ARG A 376 17.47 -4.96 40.88
CA ARG A 376 17.01 -3.79 41.62
C ARG A 376 18.07 -2.69 41.65
N GLU A 377 19.34 -3.05 41.84
CA GLU A 377 20.42 -2.07 41.84
C GLU A 377 20.56 -1.39 40.47
N VAL A 378 20.51 -2.19 39.40
CA VAL A 378 20.49 -1.65 38.03
C VAL A 378 19.29 -0.73 37.81
N ASP A 379 18.08 -1.14 38.22
CA ASP A 379 16.87 -0.32 38.10
C ASP A 379 17.01 1.02 38.85
N ASN A 380 17.56 1.02 40.06
CA ASN A 380 17.81 2.24 40.86
C ASN A 380 18.74 3.22 40.12
N HIS A 381 19.81 2.72 39.52
CA HIS A 381 20.75 3.54 38.74
C HIS A 381 20.19 4.03 37.41
N ILE A 382 19.29 3.26 36.77
CA ILE A 382 18.53 3.70 35.60
C ILE A 382 17.62 4.88 35.98
N GLU A 383 16.91 4.79 37.11
CA GLU A 383 16.01 5.85 37.59
C GLU A 383 16.78 7.11 38.04
N ALA A 384 17.93 6.94 38.68
CA ALA A 384 18.82 8.03 39.08
C ALA A 384 19.56 8.68 37.90
N GLY A 385 19.68 7.97 36.76
CA GLY A 385 20.33 8.45 35.55
C GLY A 385 21.86 8.53 35.65
N ASN A 386 22.48 7.69 36.48
CA ASN A 386 23.93 7.63 36.72
C ASN A 386 24.57 6.28 36.32
N LEU A 387 23.89 5.47 35.50
CA LEU A 387 24.27 4.12 35.13
C LEU A 387 25.71 3.99 34.59
N ILE A 388 26.17 4.89 33.71
CA ILE A 388 27.48 4.82 33.06
C ILE A 388 28.61 5.27 34.00
N ASN A 389 28.29 6.03 35.05
CA ASN A 389 29.28 6.46 36.04
C ASN A 389 29.62 5.33 37.02
N GLU A 390 28.61 4.54 37.40
CA GLU A 390 28.75 3.47 38.38
C GLU A 390 29.08 2.12 37.73
N PHE A 391 28.53 1.84 36.54
CA PHE A 391 28.77 0.59 35.82
C PHE A 391 29.67 0.76 34.60
N LYS A 392 30.62 -0.16 34.46
CA LYS A 392 31.56 -0.16 33.32
C LYS A 392 30.91 -0.78 32.08
N MET A 393 30.42 0.07 31.19
CA MET A 393 29.75 -0.35 29.94
C MET A 393 30.65 -1.08 28.93
N SER A 394 31.97 -1.09 29.14
CA SER A 394 32.90 -1.75 28.20
C SER A 394 32.74 -3.27 28.12
N ALA A 395 32.21 -3.89 29.19
CA ALA A 395 32.00 -5.33 29.29
C ALA A 395 30.58 -5.78 28.88
N LEU A 396 29.66 -4.83 28.71
CA LEU A 396 28.29 -5.07 28.26
C LEU A 396 28.21 -5.84 26.91
N PRO A 397 29.10 -5.59 25.92
CA PRO A 397 29.09 -6.38 24.70
C PRO A 397 29.43 -7.86 24.90
N SER A 398 30.24 -8.20 25.91
CA SER A 398 30.54 -9.60 26.24
C SER A 398 29.31 -10.29 26.82
N LEU A 399 28.63 -9.62 27.76
CA LEU A 399 27.38 -10.11 28.34
C LEU A 399 26.32 -10.32 27.25
N TYR A 400 26.23 -9.38 26.31
CA TYR A 400 25.34 -9.49 25.15
C TYR A 400 25.63 -10.76 24.31
N GLY A 401 26.91 -11.04 24.04
CA GLY A 401 27.32 -12.24 23.30
C GLY A 401 26.90 -13.53 24.00
N GLN A 402 27.19 -13.65 25.30
CA GLN A 402 26.80 -14.80 26.12
C GLN A 402 25.28 -14.96 26.20
N PHE A 403 24.53 -13.85 26.31
CA PHE A 403 23.07 -13.90 26.33
C PHE A 403 22.48 -14.37 25.00
N VAL A 404 23.07 -13.97 23.86
CA VAL A 404 22.65 -14.48 22.54
C VAL A 404 22.87 -15.99 22.44
N GLU A 405 23.96 -16.52 23.01
CA GLU A 405 24.20 -17.97 23.08
C GLU A 405 23.19 -18.68 23.97
N LEU A 406 22.90 -18.13 25.15
CA LEU A 406 21.84 -18.66 26.01
C LEU A 406 20.50 -18.77 25.28
N ILE A 407 20.12 -17.74 24.53
CA ILE A 407 18.86 -17.73 23.77
C ILE A 407 18.84 -18.82 22.69
N LYS A 408 19.98 -19.18 22.07
CA LYS A 408 20.05 -20.31 21.12
C LYS A 408 19.77 -21.64 21.82
N TYR A 409 20.38 -21.88 22.98
CA TYR A 409 20.11 -23.09 23.76
C TYR A 409 18.64 -23.17 24.22
N LEU A 410 18.02 -22.03 24.54
CA LEU A 410 16.60 -21.97 24.88
C LEU A 410 15.66 -22.19 23.68
N LEU A 411 16.11 -21.93 22.44
CA LEU A 411 15.35 -22.24 21.23
C LEU A 411 15.37 -23.72 20.89
N GLU A 412 16.54 -24.36 21.00
CA GLU A 412 16.69 -25.79 20.76
C GLU A 412 16.08 -26.62 21.89
N ASN A 413 16.18 -26.12 23.14
CA ASN A 413 15.62 -26.71 24.36
C ASN A 413 15.95 -28.21 24.53
N ASN A 414 17.15 -28.61 24.11
CA ASN A 414 17.64 -29.98 24.23
C ASN A 414 18.16 -30.23 25.65
N GLN A 415 17.77 -31.35 26.27
CA GLN A 415 18.20 -31.71 27.63
C GLN A 415 19.72 -31.86 27.78
N LYS A 416 20.42 -32.23 26.70
CA LYS A 416 21.87 -32.45 26.66
C LYS A 416 22.69 -31.17 26.89
N ASP A 417 22.09 -30.01 26.67
CA ASP A 417 22.79 -28.72 26.74
C ASP A 417 22.76 -28.11 28.14
N ARG A 418 22.19 -28.81 29.13
CA ARG A 418 22.01 -28.30 30.49
C ARG A 418 23.33 -27.82 31.11
N ASP A 419 24.40 -28.61 31.00
CA ASP A 419 25.69 -28.26 31.60
C ASP A 419 26.28 -26.99 30.95
N GLN A 420 26.10 -26.83 29.63
CA GLN A 420 26.52 -25.62 28.90
C GLN A 420 25.72 -24.40 29.32
N VAL A 421 24.40 -24.56 29.55
CA VAL A 421 23.56 -23.48 30.09
C VAL A 421 24.04 -23.07 31.48
N VAL A 422 24.37 -24.01 32.37
CA VAL A 422 24.90 -23.69 33.71
C VAL A 422 26.21 -22.89 33.61
N ILE A 423 27.15 -23.33 32.75
CA ILE A 423 28.43 -22.64 32.52
C ILE A 423 28.17 -21.21 32.01
N LEU A 424 27.28 -21.03 31.03
CA LEU A 424 26.91 -19.71 30.53
C LEU A 424 26.33 -18.79 31.61
N PHE A 425 25.52 -19.33 32.53
CA PHE A 425 25.00 -18.55 33.65
C PHE A 425 26.11 -18.10 34.61
N GLN A 426 27.09 -18.96 34.88
CA GLN A 426 28.25 -18.63 35.70
C GLN A 426 29.12 -17.58 35.02
N ASP A 427 29.41 -17.74 33.72
CA ASP A 427 30.20 -16.80 32.94
C ASP A 427 29.52 -15.42 32.85
N MET A 428 28.20 -15.38 32.62
CA MET A 428 27.45 -14.12 32.63
C MET A 428 27.48 -13.46 34.00
N LEU A 429 27.39 -14.24 35.09
CA LEU A 429 27.48 -13.70 36.44
C LEU A 429 28.87 -13.14 36.74
N GLU A 430 29.92 -13.82 36.28
CA GLU A 430 31.30 -13.36 36.42
C GLU A 430 31.48 -12.02 35.70
N VAL A 431 31.02 -11.89 34.45
CA VAL A 431 31.09 -10.65 33.69
C VAL A 431 30.34 -9.52 34.40
N VAL A 432 29.14 -9.78 34.92
CA VAL A 432 28.36 -8.76 35.65
C VAL A 432 29.09 -8.32 36.92
N THR A 433 29.56 -9.26 37.74
CA THR A 433 30.12 -8.97 39.06
C THR A 433 31.57 -8.45 39.04
N ARG A 434 32.39 -8.86 38.06
CA ARG A 434 33.80 -8.46 37.98
C ARG A 434 34.05 -7.33 37.00
N ASP A 435 33.36 -7.36 35.86
CA ASP A 435 33.67 -6.47 34.75
C ASP A 435 32.69 -5.30 34.61
N ILE A 436 31.46 -5.41 35.14
CA ILE A 436 30.43 -4.36 35.05
C ILE A 436 30.24 -3.63 36.40
N MET A 437 29.94 -4.37 37.47
CA MET A 437 29.77 -3.83 38.83
C MET A 437 31.15 -3.74 39.49
N MET A 438 31.74 -2.55 39.59
CA MET A 438 33.09 -2.38 40.17
C MET A 438 33.10 -2.37 41.71
N GLU A 439 32.11 -3.01 42.35
CA GLU A 439 32.04 -3.16 43.81
C GLU A 439 33.00 -4.26 44.29
N GLU A 440 33.58 -4.08 45.48
CA GLU A 440 34.42 -5.09 46.12
C GLU A 440 33.59 -6.38 46.31
N GLN A 441 33.98 -7.45 45.62
CA GLN A 441 33.32 -8.77 45.66
C GLN A 441 33.01 -9.24 47.09
N ASP A 442 33.83 -8.84 48.07
CA ASP A 442 33.67 -9.16 49.48
C ASP A 442 32.36 -8.63 50.09
N GLN A 443 31.83 -7.48 49.66
CA GLN A 443 30.55 -6.95 50.18
C GLN A 443 29.36 -7.72 49.61
N ILE A 444 29.42 -8.11 48.33
CA ILE A 444 28.35 -8.84 47.63
C ILE A 444 28.23 -10.28 48.16
N PHE A 445 29.35 -10.98 48.36
CA PHE A 445 29.34 -12.33 48.93
C PHE A 445 28.99 -12.32 50.43
N SER A 446 29.35 -11.27 51.18
CA SER A 446 28.94 -11.14 52.60
C SER A 446 27.42 -11.06 52.79
N LEU A 447 26.69 -10.51 51.81
CA LEU A 447 25.22 -10.47 51.83
C LEU A 447 24.59 -11.85 51.62
N ILE A 448 25.26 -12.74 50.88
CA ILE A 448 24.81 -14.12 50.64
C ILE A 448 25.00 -14.96 51.91
N ASP A 449 26.12 -14.81 52.60
CA ASP A 449 26.43 -15.54 53.84
C ASP A 449 25.59 -15.05 55.04
N SER A 450 25.21 -13.76 55.07
CA SER A 450 24.45 -13.17 56.18
C SER A 450 22.98 -13.64 56.29
N ASN A 451 22.41 -14.23 55.23
CA ASN A 451 21.03 -14.74 55.25
C ASN A 451 20.90 -16.18 55.80
N HIS A 452 22.01 -16.83 56.16
CA HIS A 452 22.02 -18.15 56.79
C HIS A 452 22.87 -18.17 58.07
N GLY A 453 22.24 -18.03 59.24
CA GLY A 453 22.86 -18.45 60.50
C GLY A 453 22.33 -17.73 61.72
N GLY A 454 21.67 -18.49 62.61
CA GLY A 454 21.06 -17.97 63.82
C GLY A 454 22.05 -17.44 64.86
N VAL A 455 21.46 -16.77 65.85
CA VAL A 455 22.05 -16.26 67.09
C VAL A 455 23.12 -17.20 67.65
N GLY A 456 24.24 -16.60 68.03
CA GLY A 456 25.52 -17.24 68.32
C GLY A 456 25.50 -18.42 69.28
N HIS A 457 26.44 -19.34 69.03
CA HIS A 457 27.15 -20.04 70.08
C HIS A 457 28.59 -20.28 69.62
N GLU A 458 29.53 -19.70 70.36
CA GLU A 458 30.96 -19.99 70.29
C GLU A 458 31.21 -21.49 70.55
N GLY A 459 31.97 -22.14 69.67
CA GLY A 459 32.42 -23.52 69.89
C GLY A 459 33.17 -24.13 68.71
N MET A 460 34.51 -24.09 68.78
CA MET A 460 35.50 -25.07 68.30
C MET A 460 35.28 -25.76 66.92
N PHE A 461 36.22 -25.51 65.99
CA PHE A 461 36.37 -26.08 64.64
C PHE A 461 36.05 -27.59 64.46
N PRO A 462 35.65 -27.97 63.24
CA PRO A 462 36.51 -28.86 62.43
C PRO A 462 36.98 -28.20 61.14
N LEU A 463 38.24 -28.46 60.80
CA LEU A 463 38.87 -28.20 59.52
C LEU A 463 38.26 -29.12 58.46
N ASP A 464 37.24 -28.65 57.75
CA ASP A 464 36.92 -29.13 56.40
C ASP A 464 36.65 -27.88 55.55
N PRO A 465 37.37 -27.65 54.44
CA PRO A 465 36.97 -26.60 53.51
C PRO A 465 35.66 -27.06 52.87
N GLU A 466 34.53 -26.53 53.33
CA GLU A 466 33.27 -26.68 52.60
C GLU A 466 33.56 -26.26 51.15
N PRO A 467 33.29 -27.14 50.16
CA PRO A 467 33.48 -26.73 48.78
C PRO A 467 32.53 -25.55 48.58
N GLN A 468 33.10 -24.40 48.24
CA GLN A 468 32.37 -23.24 47.74
C GLN A 468 31.41 -23.77 46.67
N HIS A 469 30.14 -23.97 47.02
CA HIS A 469 29.17 -24.51 46.08
C HIS A 469 29.02 -23.43 45.02
N GLN A 470 29.59 -23.69 43.84
CA GLN A 470 29.49 -22.78 42.70
C GLN A 470 28.01 -22.46 42.48
N LEU A 471 27.67 -21.17 42.46
CA LEU A 471 26.30 -20.71 42.19
C LEU A 471 25.81 -21.36 40.89
N PHE A 472 24.54 -21.76 40.86
CA PHE A 472 23.90 -22.46 39.74
C PHE A 472 24.33 -23.92 39.48
N ALA A 473 25.37 -24.45 40.14
CA ALA A 473 25.83 -25.83 39.93
C ALA A 473 24.96 -26.89 40.64
N SER A 474 24.10 -26.48 41.57
CA SER A 474 23.22 -27.39 42.31
C SER A 474 22.07 -27.93 41.44
N GLU A 475 21.73 -29.21 41.59
CA GLU A 475 20.62 -29.85 40.88
C GLU A 475 19.29 -29.16 41.24
N GLY A 476 18.80 -28.29 40.35
CA GLY A 476 17.53 -27.58 40.52
C GLY A 476 17.64 -26.05 40.58
N ALA A 477 18.85 -25.48 40.58
CA ALA A 477 19.04 -24.03 40.57
C ALA A 477 18.56 -23.35 39.28
N ILE A 478 18.72 -24.02 38.13
CA ILE A 478 18.25 -23.56 36.81
C ILE A 478 17.17 -24.51 36.28
N ARG A 479 16.06 -23.92 35.84
CA ARG A 479 14.95 -24.61 35.18
C ARG A 479 15.26 -24.80 33.68
N PHE A 480 15.99 -25.86 33.35
CA PHE A 480 16.28 -26.25 31.96
C PHE A 480 16.33 -27.79 31.82
N PRO A 481 15.67 -28.39 30.81
CA PRO A 481 14.80 -27.77 29.79
C PRO A 481 13.49 -27.25 30.38
N ILE A 482 12.81 -26.36 29.66
CA ILE A 482 11.52 -25.79 30.11
C ILE A 482 10.38 -26.72 29.73
N GLU A 483 9.83 -27.42 30.71
CA GLU A 483 8.65 -28.27 30.55
C GLU A 483 7.47 -27.79 31.42
N PRO A 484 6.25 -27.67 30.85
CA PRO A 484 5.93 -27.73 29.41
C PRO A 484 6.32 -26.43 28.68
N ALA A 485 6.90 -26.56 27.47
CA ALA A 485 7.14 -25.42 26.58
C ALA A 485 5.80 -24.89 26.05
N THR A 486 5.30 -23.82 26.65
CA THR A 486 4.07 -23.17 26.18
C THR A 486 4.35 -22.48 24.84
N ALA A 487 3.42 -22.50 23.88
CA ALA A 487 3.58 -21.82 22.59
C ALA A 487 3.94 -20.32 22.74
N ALA A 488 3.36 -19.65 23.75
CA ALA A 488 3.69 -18.27 24.09
C ALA A 488 5.17 -18.09 24.53
N TRP A 489 5.75 -19.09 25.20
CA TRP A 489 7.15 -19.06 25.59
C TRP A 489 8.07 -19.21 24.38
N THR A 490 7.80 -20.17 23.50
CA THR A 490 8.61 -20.37 22.30
C THR A 490 8.54 -19.16 21.36
N GLU A 491 7.37 -18.54 21.19
CA GLU A 491 7.22 -17.27 20.47
C GLU A 491 8.01 -16.13 21.11
N LYS A 492 7.98 -16.00 22.44
CA LYS A 492 8.75 -14.98 23.18
C LYS A 492 10.25 -15.14 22.94
N ILE A 493 10.78 -16.36 23.03
CA ILE A 493 12.20 -16.64 22.80
C ILE A 493 12.57 -16.43 21.32
N LYS A 494 11.75 -16.91 20.37
CA LYS A 494 11.95 -16.68 18.92
C LYS A 494 12.01 -15.18 18.60
N ARG A 495 11.06 -14.40 19.13
CA ARG A 495 11.03 -12.94 18.96
C ARG A 495 12.29 -12.30 19.52
N LEU A 496 12.69 -12.67 20.73
CA LEU A 496 13.88 -12.07 21.35
C LEU A 496 15.15 -12.44 20.59
N HIS A 497 15.28 -13.70 20.14
CA HIS A 497 16.36 -14.13 19.28
C HIS A 497 16.43 -13.27 18.00
N LEU A 498 15.28 -13.04 17.35
CA LEU A 498 15.22 -12.14 16.19
C LEU A 498 15.61 -10.71 16.59
N LEU A 499 15.06 -10.16 17.66
CA LEU A 499 15.40 -8.80 18.12
C LEU A 499 16.91 -8.59 18.33
N LEU A 500 17.61 -9.59 18.88
CA LEU A 500 19.06 -9.56 19.11
C LEU A 500 19.87 -9.82 17.82
N THR A 501 19.50 -10.84 17.04
CA THR A 501 20.32 -11.31 15.92
C THR A 501 20.03 -10.63 14.59
N THR A 502 18.94 -9.87 14.50
CA THR A 502 18.50 -9.25 13.25
C THR A 502 19.45 -8.14 12.80
N LYS A 503 20.12 -8.40 11.67
CA LYS A 503 21.03 -7.47 11.00
C LYS A 503 20.29 -6.52 10.05
N GLU A 504 21.05 -5.60 9.44
CA GLU A 504 20.53 -4.60 8.50
C GLU A 504 19.77 -5.21 7.31
N SER A 505 20.06 -6.46 6.92
CA SER A 505 19.35 -7.14 5.83
C SER A 505 17.84 -7.28 6.07
N ALA A 506 17.37 -7.23 7.33
CA ALA A 506 15.95 -7.23 7.62
C ALA A 506 15.25 -5.89 7.35
N MET A 507 16.00 -4.81 7.08
CA MET A 507 15.44 -3.54 6.65
C MET A 507 14.76 -3.61 5.28
N ASP A 508 15.08 -4.66 4.52
CA ASP A 508 14.55 -4.95 3.19
C ASP A 508 13.42 -5.99 3.21
N VAL A 509 12.94 -6.41 4.39
CA VAL A 509 11.84 -7.38 4.52
C VAL A 509 10.46 -6.69 4.41
N PRO A 510 9.50 -7.23 3.63
CA PRO A 510 9.57 -8.47 2.83
C PRO A 510 10.43 -8.28 1.57
N SER A 511 11.16 -9.31 1.16
CA SER A 511 12.03 -9.29 -0.03
C SER A 511 11.25 -9.31 -1.35
N ASN A 512 10.14 -10.06 -1.40
CA ASN A 512 9.28 -10.19 -2.57
C ASN A 512 8.68 -8.84 -3.01
N LEU A 513 8.72 -8.58 -4.32
CA LEU A 513 8.29 -7.30 -4.90
C LEU A 513 6.77 -7.09 -4.80
N GLU A 514 5.99 -8.16 -4.92
CA GLU A 514 4.54 -8.11 -4.85
C GLU A 514 4.07 -7.84 -3.40
N ALA A 515 4.66 -8.51 -2.41
CA ALA A 515 4.43 -8.21 -1.00
C ALA A 515 4.75 -6.74 -0.66
N ARG A 516 5.93 -6.24 -1.10
CA ARG A 516 6.32 -4.83 -0.96
C ARG A 516 5.32 -3.88 -1.60
N ARG A 517 4.83 -4.20 -2.79
CA ARG A 517 3.85 -3.40 -3.52
C ARG A 517 2.52 -3.34 -2.76
N ARG A 518 2.00 -4.49 -2.34
CA ARG A 518 0.71 -4.60 -1.63
C ARG A 518 0.75 -3.89 -0.28
N ILE A 519 1.79 -4.10 0.52
CA ILE A 519 1.92 -3.48 1.86
C ILE A 519 2.10 -1.96 1.76
N SER A 520 2.87 -1.49 0.77
CA SER A 520 3.07 -0.06 0.52
C SER A 520 1.77 0.58 0.01
N PHE A 521 1.06 -0.09 -0.90
CA PHE A 521 -0.21 0.38 -1.43
C PHE A 521 -1.29 0.46 -0.35
N PHE A 522 -1.42 -0.58 0.49
CA PHE A 522 -2.32 -0.59 1.64
C PHE A 522 -2.01 0.57 2.58
N SER A 523 -0.75 0.71 2.98
CA SER A 523 -0.32 1.76 3.91
C SER A 523 -0.55 3.15 3.34
N ASN A 524 -0.18 3.39 2.07
CA ASN A 524 -0.42 4.64 1.37
C ASN A 524 -1.91 4.99 1.32
N SER A 525 -2.78 4.00 1.10
CA SER A 525 -4.23 4.17 1.07
C SER A 525 -4.80 4.65 2.41
N LEU A 526 -4.20 4.25 3.54
CA LEU A 526 -4.60 4.72 4.87
C LEU A 526 -4.30 6.21 5.11
N PHE A 527 -3.28 6.76 4.43
CA PHE A 527 -2.93 8.19 4.50
C PHE A 527 -3.63 9.04 3.43
N MET A 528 -4.35 8.40 2.50
CA MET A 528 -5.21 9.08 1.54
C MET A 528 -6.53 9.55 2.17
N ASP A 529 -7.24 10.39 1.42
CA ASP A 529 -8.62 10.75 1.74
C ASP A 529 -9.54 9.56 1.43
N MET A 530 -9.87 8.80 2.48
CA MET A 530 -10.76 7.63 2.43
C MET A 530 -12.11 7.99 3.10
N PRO A 531 -13.25 7.59 2.52
CA PRO A 531 -14.54 7.74 3.18
C PRO A 531 -14.57 6.94 4.49
N LEU A 532 -15.29 7.45 5.49
CA LEU A 532 -15.45 6.76 6.77
C LEU A 532 -16.17 5.42 6.57
N ALA A 533 -15.63 4.37 7.19
CA ALA A 533 -16.24 3.05 7.18
C ALA A 533 -17.65 3.09 7.82
N PRO A 534 -18.70 2.63 7.12
CA PRO A 534 -20.03 2.53 7.72
C PRO A 534 -20.03 1.43 8.80
N LYS A 535 -20.97 1.51 9.75
CA LYS A 535 -21.24 0.39 10.67
C LYS A 535 -21.64 -0.84 9.85
N VAL A 536 -21.27 -2.05 10.30
CA VAL A 536 -21.55 -3.32 9.60
C VAL A 536 -23.04 -3.45 9.23
N ARG A 537 -23.95 -3.08 10.14
CA ARG A 537 -25.41 -3.06 9.90
C ARG A 537 -25.88 -2.14 8.76
N ASN A 538 -25.06 -1.17 8.36
CA ASN A 538 -25.32 -0.21 7.28
C ASN A 538 -24.48 -0.52 6.03
N MET A 539 -23.71 -1.62 6.02
CA MET A 539 -22.91 -2.01 4.87
C MET A 539 -23.83 -2.47 3.74
N LEU A 540 -23.60 -1.99 2.53
CA LEU A 540 -24.33 -2.45 1.35
C LEU A 540 -23.90 -3.90 1.05
N SER A 541 -24.86 -4.80 0.87
CA SER A 541 -24.57 -6.11 0.33
C SER A 541 -24.15 -5.97 -1.14
N PHE A 542 -23.05 -6.62 -1.50
CA PHE A 542 -22.64 -6.76 -2.89
C PHE A 542 -22.77 -8.23 -3.27
N SER A 543 -23.28 -8.49 -4.46
CA SER A 543 -23.31 -9.83 -5.04
C SER A 543 -22.57 -9.76 -6.36
N VAL A 544 -21.53 -10.59 -6.49
CA VAL A 544 -20.82 -10.78 -7.75
C VAL A 544 -21.49 -11.93 -8.47
N LEU A 545 -21.92 -11.70 -9.71
CA LEU A 545 -22.29 -12.79 -10.61
C LEU A 545 -21.07 -13.06 -11.48
N THR A 546 -20.32 -14.10 -11.13
CA THR A 546 -19.20 -14.57 -11.94
C THR A 546 -19.80 -15.31 -13.14
N PRO A 547 -19.66 -14.79 -14.38
CA PRO A 547 -20.12 -15.53 -15.54
C PRO A 547 -19.30 -16.81 -15.62
N TYR A 548 -19.98 -17.96 -15.56
CA TYR A 548 -19.38 -19.28 -15.77
C TYR A 548 -18.93 -19.38 -17.24
N TYR A 549 -17.76 -18.83 -17.53
CA TYR A 549 -17.09 -19.00 -18.82
C TYR A 549 -16.41 -20.37 -18.86
N THR A 550 -15.90 -20.73 -20.03
CA THR A 550 -15.09 -21.93 -20.30
C THR A 550 -13.71 -21.94 -19.61
N GLU A 551 -13.44 -21.00 -18.70
CA GLU A 551 -12.18 -20.92 -17.96
C GLU A 551 -12.30 -21.80 -16.71
N GLU A 552 -11.37 -22.73 -16.55
CA GLU A 552 -11.30 -23.56 -15.35
C GLU A 552 -10.87 -22.71 -14.15
N VAL A 553 -11.46 -22.99 -12.98
CA VAL A 553 -11.19 -22.27 -11.73
C VAL A 553 -9.91 -22.76 -11.06
N LEU A 554 -9.46 -23.97 -11.37
CA LEU A 554 -8.27 -24.58 -10.79
C LEU A 554 -7.65 -25.54 -11.81
N PHE A 555 -6.34 -25.41 -12.08
CA PHE A 555 -5.63 -26.25 -13.04
C PHE A 555 -5.67 -27.73 -12.65
N SER A 556 -5.83 -28.63 -13.62
CA SER A 556 -5.60 -30.05 -13.38
C SER A 556 -4.10 -30.36 -13.32
N LEU A 557 -3.70 -31.44 -12.66
CA LEU A 557 -2.29 -31.89 -12.66
C LEU A 557 -1.81 -32.19 -14.08
N TYR A 558 -2.70 -32.73 -14.92
CA TYR A 558 -2.41 -32.98 -16.32
C TYR A 558 -2.02 -31.68 -17.04
N ASP A 559 -2.77 -30.60 -16.84
CA ASP A 559 -2.47 -29.32 -17.50
C ASP A 559 -1.14 -28.73 -17.01
N LEU A 560 -0.83 -28.91 -15.73
CA LEU A 560 0.41 -28.40 -15.13
C LEU A 560 1.67 -29.04 -15.70
N ASP A 561 1.61 -30.35 -15.96
CA ASP A 561 2.73 -31.14 -16.50
C ASP A 561 2.71 -31.22 -18.04
N SER A 562 1.55 -30.98 -18.67
CA SER A 562 1.42 -31.02 -20.13
C SER A 562 2.31 -29.96 -20.78
N PRO A 563 3.16 -30.33 -21.75
CA PRO A 563 3.99 -29.36 -22.45
C PRO A 563 3.14 -28.56 -23.45
N ASN A 564 3.35 -27.25 -23.47
CA ASN A 564 2.82 -26.37 -24.51
C ASN A 564 3.49 -26.64 -25.88
N GLU A 565 3.09 -25.91 -26.92
CA GLU A 565 3.66 -26.02 -28.29
C GLU A 565 5.20 -25.88 -28.32
N ASP A 566 5.78 -25.16 -27.36
CA ASP A 566 7.22 -24.96 -27.18
C ASP A 566 7.93 -26.03 -26.32
N GLY A 567 7.21 -27.07 -25.88
CA GLY A 567 7.76 -28.15 -25.03
C GLY A 567 7.89 -27.80 -23.53
N VAL A 568 7.34 -26.68 -23.09
CA VAL A 568 7.45 -26.17 -21.72
C VAL A 568 6.14 -26.40 -20.96
N SER A 569 6.21 -26.99 -19.77
CA SER A 569 5.05 -27.18 -18.88
C SER A 569 4.71 -25.90 -18.12
N ILE A 570 3.44 -25.74 -17.74
CA ILE A 570 2.97 -24.55 -17.00
C ILE A 570 3.68 -24.47 -15.65
N LEU A 571 3.85 -25.60 -14.96
CA LEU A 571 4.54 -25.64 -13.67
C LEU A 571 6.00 -25.16 -13.78
N PHE A 572 6.75 -25.67 -14.77
CA PHE A 572 8.13 -25.25 -14.99
C PHE A 572 8.22 -23.75 -15.29
N TYR A 573 7.28 -23.22 -16.10
CA TYR A 573 7.22 -21.80 -16.40
C TYR A 573 6.98 -20.94 -15.14
N LEU A 574 6.03 -21.32 -14.28
CA LEU A 574 5.72 -20.60 -13.05
C LEU A 574 6.89 -20.62 -12.06
N GLN A 575 7.57 -21.75 -11.89
CA GLN A 575 8.76 -21.86 -11.06
C GLN A 575 9.90 -20.94 -11.53
N LYS A 576 10.02 -20.72 -12.85
CA LYS A 576 11.06 -19.83 -13.42
C LYS A 576 10.72 -18.35 -13.26
N ILE A 577 9.44 -17.98 -13.25
CA ILE A 577 9.01 -16.59 -13.06
C ILE A 577 8.99 -16.20 -11.59
N TYR A 578 8.57 -17.12 -10.71
CA TYR A 578 8.41 -16.90 -9.27
C TYR A 578 9.29 -17.84 -8.43
N PRO A 579 10.63 -17.79 -8.59
CA PRO A 579 11.53 -18.72 -7.89
C PRO A 579 11.55 -18.51 -6.37
N ASP A 580 11.39 -17.27 -5.91
CA ASP A 580 11.27 -16.91 -4.50
C ASP A 580 9.98 -17.47 -3.88
N GLU A 581 8.85 -17.28 -4.56
CA GLU A 581 7.56 -17.78 -4.08
C GLU A 581 7.46 -19.30 -4.11
N TRP A 582 8.15 -19.96 -5.05
CA TRP A 582 8.26 -21.43 -5.08
C TRP A 582 9.03 -21.95 -3.86
N ASN A 583 10.13 -21.29 -3.47
CA ASN A 583 10.87 -21.68 -2.27
C ASN A 583 10.04 -21.50 -0.99
N ASN A 584 9.27 -20.41 -0.90
CA ASN A 584 8.36 -20.17 0.24
C ASN A 584 7.24 -21.22 0.32
N PHE A 585 6.75 -21.67 -0.84
CA PHE A 585 5.80 -22.77 -0.94
C PHE A 585 6.39 -24.08 -0.44
N LEU A 586 7.58 -24.45 -0.92
CA LEU A 586 8.32 -25.63 -0.46
C LEU A 586 8.55 -25.61 1.06
N GLU A 587 8.91 -24.45 1.61
CA GLU A 587 9.02 -24.26 3.07
C GLU A 587 7.68 -24.50 3.78
N ARG A 588 6.55 -24.02 3.22
CA ARG A 588 5.21 -24.16 3.81
C ARG A 588 4.76 -25.60 3.92
N VAL A 589 4.92 -26.34 2.82
CA VAL A 589 4.54 -27.76 2.71
C VAL A 589 5.59 -28.70 3.31
N LYS A 590 6.72 -28.15 3.78
CA LYS A 590 7.84 -28.88 4.39
C LYS A 590 8.48 -29.91 3.46
N CYS A 591 8.54 -29.59 2.17
CA CYS A 591 9.24 -30.40 1.17
C CYS A 591 10.50 -29.68 0.70
N THR A 592 11.53 -30.44 0.36
CA THR A 592 12.83 -29.90 -0.10
C THR A 592 12.91 -29.80 -1.61
N SER A 593 12.14 -30.60 -2.35
CA SER A 593 12.13 -30.60 -3.82
C SER A 593 10.76 -30.92 -4.41
N GLU A 594 10.60 -30.62 -5.70
CA GLU A 594 9.42 -31.04 -6.48
C GLU A 594 9.29 -32.57 -6.51
N GLU A 595 10.42 -33.28 -6.53
CA GLU A 595 10.45 -34.75 -6.57
C GLU A 595 9.89 -35.35 -5.29
N GLU A 596 10.18 -34.74 -4.13
CA GLU A 596 9.61 -35.13 -2.84
C GLU A 596 8.12 -34.82 -2.77
N LEU A 597 7.69 -33.68 -3.32
CA LEU A 597 6.27 -33.32 -3.43
C LEU A 597 5.49 -34.35 -4.25
N LYS A 598 6.01 -34.73 -5.42
CA LYS A 598 5.37 -35.70 -6.33
C LYS A 598 5.48 -37.13 -5.80
N ALA A 599 6.53 -37.47 -5.06
CA ALA A 599 6.74 -38.82 -4.51
C ALA A 599 5.87 -39.13 -3.28
N ASN A 600 5.43 -38.11 -2.55
CA ASN A 600 4.64 -38.31 -1.33
C ASN A 600 3.19 -38.73 -1.60
N GLU A 601 2.71 -38.73 -2.87
CA GLU A 601 1.35 -39.17 -3.32
C GLU A 601 0.20 -38.75 -2.38
N SER A 602 0.33 -37.61 -1.71
CA SER A 602 -0.67 -37.11 -0.78
C SER A 602 -1.64 -36.21 -1.53
N GLU A 603 -2.94 -36.56 -1.50
CA GLU A 603 -4.00 -35.75 -2.13
C GLU A 603 -3.97 -34.28 -1.66
N GLU A 604 -3.59 -34.03 -0.40
CA GLU A 604 -3.45 -32.68 0.16
C GLU A 604 -2.31 -31.89 -0.50
N LEU A 605 -1.15 -32.52 -0.73
CA LEU A 605 0.00 -31.86 -1.37
C LEU A 605 -0.26 -31.59 -2.85
N GLU A 606 -0.97 -32.49 -3.53
CA GLU A 606 -1.39 -32.29 -4.91
C GLU A 606 -2.37 -31.11 -5.03
N GLU A 607 -3.34 -31.00 -4.11
CA GLU A 607 -4.27 -29.87 -4.07
C GLU A 607 -3.55 -28.54 -3.82
N GLU A 608 -2.64 -28.51 -2.84
CA GLU A 608 -1.80 -27.34 -2.53
C GLU A 608 -0.95 -26.89 -3.73
N LEU A 609 -0.36 -27.83 -4.49
CA LEU A 609 0.38 -27.53 -5.71
C LEU A 609 -0.53 -26.91 -6.79
N ARG A 610 -1.71 -27.49 -6.99
CA ARG A 610 -2.68 -26.98 -7.97
C ARG A 610 -3.20 -25.60 -7.58
N LEU A 611 -3.46 -25.37 -6.30
CA LEU A 611 -3.83 -24.05 -5.77
C LEU A 611 -2.70 -23.06 -5.98
N TRP A 612 -1.47 -23.40 -5.62
CA TRP A 612 -0.29 -22.53 -5.81
C TRP A 612 -0.14 -22.07 -7.26
N ALA A 613 -0.29 -22.99 -8.22
CA ALA A 613 -0.20 -22.68 -9.64
C ALA A 613 -1.39 -21.85 -10.12
N SER A 614 -2.61 -22.20 -9.69
CA SER A 614 -3.85 -21.52 -10.10
C SER A 614 -3.92 -20.10 -9.53
N TYR A 615 -3.47 -19.88 -8.29
CA TYR A 615 -3.30 -18.54 -7.72
C TYR A 615 -2.35 -17.65 -8.53
N ARG A 616 -1.48 -18.19 -9.39
CA ARG A 616 -0.54 -17.43 -10.23
C ARG A 616 -1.01 -17.30 -11.67
N GLY A 617 -1.67 -18.32 -12.21
CA GLY A 617 -2.08 -18.39 -13.61
C GLY A 617 -3.56 -18.10 -13.88
N GLN A 618 -4.46 -18.23 -12.90
CA GLN A 618 -5.90 -18.11 -13.09
C GLN A 618 -6.49 -16.96 -12.26
N THR A 619 -7.43 -16.24 -12.87
CA THR A 619 -8.03 -15.06 -12.23
C THR A 619 -9.16 -15.43 -11.27
N LEU A 620 -9.91 -16.49 -11.59
CA LEU A 620 -11.08 -16.93 -10.82
C LEU A 620 -10.70 -17.60 -9.49
N THR A 621 -9.55 -18.27 -9.41
CA THR A 621 -9.06 -18.84 -8.14
C THR A 621 -8.80 -17.76 -7.08
N ARG A 622 -8.48 -16.54 -7.51
CA ARG A 622 -8.19 -15.40 -6.62
C ARG A 622 -9.43 -14.69 -6.07
N THR A 623 -10.62 -15.01 -6.59
CA THR A 623 -11.89 -14.33 -6.29
C THR A 623 -12.81 -15.23 -5.49
#